data_AF-A0A850J7B4-F1
#
_entry.id   AF-A0A850J7B4-F1
#
_cell.length_a   1.000
_cell.length_b   1.000
_cell.length_c   1.000
_cell.angle_alpha   90.00
_cell.angle_beta   90.00
_cell.angle_gamma   90.00
#
_symmetry.space_group_name_H-M   'P 1'
#
loop_
_entity.id
_entity.type
_entity.pdbx_description
1 polymer ?
#
loop_
_entity_poly.entity_id
_entity_poly.type
_entity_poly.pdbx_seq_one_letter_code
_entity_poly.pdbx_strand_id
1 'polypeptide(L)'
;MVELVRAIWARGWQTAACCQDTGEAVEAERNAMGPISEPTGNAGFIEYYRGWAWLKMPQSDALALLDELATDDQFREFVTTRWAHGSWRLHTPVVWTDERFMPAGFVQLHFPSQQIGNLTNVLASRS
;
A
#
# COMPACT_ATOMS: atom_id res chain seq x y z
N MET A 1 -11.04 5.31 -1.91
CA MET A 1 -10.49 4.04 -1.37
C MET A 1 -11.51 2.89 -1.32
N VAL A 2 -12.74 3.11 -0.84
CA VAL A 2 -13.76 2.05 -0.70
C VAL A 2 -13.99 1.25 -2.01
N GLU A 3 -14.19 1.94 -3.14
CA GLU A 3 -14.43 1.28 -4.43
C GLU A 3 -13.23 0.44 -4.90
N LEU A 4 -12.01 0.92 -4.65
CA LEU A 4 -10.80 0.14 -4.93
C LEU A 4 -10.78 -1.16 -4.12
N VAL A 5 -11.08 -1.09 -2.82
CA VAL A 5 -11.12 -2.28 -1.96
C VAL A 5 -12.17 -3.28 -2.46
N ARG A 6 -13.35 -2.80 -2.86
CA ARG A 6 -14.40 -3.65 -3.45
C ARG A 6 -13.94 -4.32 -4.74
N ALA A 7 -13.27 -3.58 -5.63
CA ALA A 7 -12.73 -4.12 -6.86
C ALA A 7 -11.67 -5.19 -6.60
N ILE A 8 -10.79 -4.99 -5.62
CA ILE A 8 -9.81 -6.00 -5.18
C ILE A 8 -10.53 -7.25 -4.66
N TRP A 9 -11.56 -7.11 -3.83
CA TRP A 9 -12.32 -8.26 -3.31
C TRP A 9 -13.08 -9.01 -4.41
N ALA A 10 -13.58 -8.31 -5.43
CA ALA A 10 -14.20 -8.94 -6.59
C ALA A 10 -13.23 -9.84 -7.39
N ARG A 11 -11.91 -9.60 -7.29
CA ARG A 11 -10.86 -10.48 -7.83
C ARG A 11 -10.59 -11.72 -6.96
N GLY A 12 -11.23 -11.84 -5.80
CA GLY A 12 -10.96 -12.89 -4.82
C GLY A 12 -9.74 -12.62 -3.93
N TRP A 13 -9.15 -11.43 -4.01
CA TRP A 13 -8.02 -11.01 -3.18
C TRP A 13 -8.48 -10.33 -1.89
N GLN A 14 -7.63 -10.35 -0.87
CA GLN A 14 -7.94 -9.81 0.45
C GLN A 14 -7.18 -8.51 0.75
N THR A 15 -7.82 -7.67 1.56
CA THR A 15 -7.19 -6.51 2.21
C THR A 15 -7.48 -6.56 3.71
N ALA A 16 -6.52 -6.14 4.53
CA ALA A 16 -6.66 -6.06 5.99
C ALA A 16 -6.79 -4.62 6.51
N ALA A 17 -6.21 -3.66 5.80
CA ALA A 17 -6.29 -2.23 6.11
C ALA A 17 -5.96 -1.42 4.85
N CYS A 18 -6.36 -0.16 4.82
CA CYS A 18 -6.02 0.77 3.76
C CYS A 18 -6.02 2.21 4.27
N CYS A 19 -5.29 3.08 3.58
CA CYS A 19 -5.34 4.52 3.77
C CYS A 19 -5.24 5.21 2.42
N GLN A 20 -6.04 6.26 2.19
CA GLN A 20 -5.95 7.06 0.96
C GLN A 20 -4.83 8.10 1.03
N ASP A 21 -4.57 8.63 2.23
CA ASP A 21 -3.74 9.79 2.49
C ASP A 21 -2.71 9.43 3.59
N THR A 22 -1.74 8.58 3.25
CA THR A 22 -0.86 7.89 4.20
C THR A 22 0.00 8.86 5.01
N GLY A 23 0.70 9.77 4.33
CA GLY A 23 1.54 10.77 5.00
C GLY A 23 0.70 11.70 5.89
N GLU A 24 -0.48 12.11 5.42
CA GLU A 24 -1.42 12.95 6.13
C GLU A 24 -2.00 12.25 7.36
N ALA A 25 -2.35 10.97 7.26
CA ALA A 25 -2.87 10.17 8.36
C ALA A 25 -1.82 9.95 9.45
N VAL A 26 -0.58 9.65 9.06
CA VAL A 26 0.54 9.50 9.99
C VAL A 26 0.90 10.84 10.66
N GLU A 27 0.81 11.96 9.94
CA GLU A 27 0.96 13.29 10.53
C GLU A 27 -0.14 13.60 11.56
N ALA A 28 -1.40 13.30 11.24
CA ALA A 28 -2.51 13.50 12.15
C ALA A 28 -2.35 12.63 13.42
N GLU A 29 -1.95 11.37 13.25
CA GLU A 29 -1.67 10.44 14.34
C GLU A 29 -0.53 10.95 15.24
N ARG A 30 0.60 11.37 14.64
CA ARG A 30 1.72 12.00 15.36
C ARG A 30 1.28 13.19 16.19
N ASN A 31 0.48 14.09 15.60
CA ASN A 31 0.05 15.31 16.26
C ASN A 31 -0.99 15.04 17.37
N ALA A 32 -1.71 13.92 17.29
CA ALA A 32 -2.70 13.50 18.29
C ALA A 32 -2.08 12.71 19.45
N MET A 33 -0.95 12.03 19.23
CA MET A 33 -0.24 11.29 20.28
C MET A 33 0.55 12.24 21.21
N GLY A 34 0.31 12.12 22.51
CA GLY A 34 1.09 12.82 23.54
C GLY A 34 2.54 12.32 23.63
N PRO A 35 3.42 12.98 24.42
CA PRO A 35 4.88 12.79 24.41
C PRO A 35 5.40 11.40 24.85
N ILE A 36 4.55 10.41 25.09
CA ILE A 36 4.89 9.11 25.68
C ILE A 36 5.09 8.02 24.62
N SER A 37 4.62 8.23 23.39
CA SER A 37 4.83 7.32 22.26
C SER A 37 5.71 8.00 21.22
N GLU A 38 6.83 7.38 20.84
CA GLU A 38 7.49 7.74 19.58
C GLU A 38 6.45 7.62 18.46
N PRO A 39 6.14 8.71 17.75
CA PRO A 39 5.19 8.66 16.66
C PRO A 39 5.64 7.65 15.62
N THR A 40 4.71 6.85 15.12
CA THR A 40 4.90 5.87 14.04
C THR A 40 5.53 6.46 12.78
N GLY A 41 5.46 7.78 12.58
CA GLY A 41 6.14 8.51 11.51
C GLY A 41 7.07 9.61 12.02
N ASN A 42 8.35 9.50 11.65
CA ASN A 42 9.25 10.64 11.67
C ASN A 42 8.87 11.64 10.56
N ALA A 43 9.39 12.88 10.65
CA ALA A 43 9.08 13.93 9.67
C ALA A 43 9.40 13.50 8.22
N GLY A 44 10.49 12.77 8.01
CA GLY A 44 10.89 12.28 6.69
C GLY A 44 9.92 11.26 6.09
N PHE A 45 9.33 10.37 6.90
CA PHE A 45 8.31 9.42 6.46
C PHE A 45 7.05 10.15 5.99
N ILE A 46 6.59 11.12 6.80
CA ILE A 46 5.40 11.92 6.51
C ILE A 46 5.58 12.69 5.21
N GLU A 47 6.74 13.35 5.04
CA GLU A 47 7.06 14.09 3.82
C GLU A 47 7.10 13.17 2.60
N TYR A 48 7.73 12.01 2.73
CA TYR A 48 7.88 11.06 1.64
C TYR A 48 6.53 10.48 1.16
N TYR A 49 5.64 10.12 2.09
CA TYR A 49 4.35 9.48 1.79
C TYR A 49 3.18 10.46 1.69
N ARG A 50 3.44 11.77 1.64
CA ARG A 50 2.40 12.77 1.38
C ARG A 50 1.80 12.58 -0.01
N GLY A 51 0.47 12.49 -0.11
CA GLY A 51 -0.21 12.17 -1.37
C GLY A 51 -0.04 10.72 -1.83
N TRP A 52 0.38 9.81 -0.95
CA TRP A 52 0.41 8.36 -1.22
C TRP A 52 -0.74 7.65 -0.53
N ALA A 53 -1.31 6.68 -1.22
CA ALA A 53 -2.19 5.67 -0.66
C ALA A 53 -1.41 4.43 -0.19
N TRP A 54 -2.06 3.66 0.68
CA TRP A 54 -1.54 2.46 1.29
C TRP A 54 -2.59 1.34 1.32
N LEU A 55 -2.15 0.11 1.05
CA LEU A 55 -2.91 -1.13 1.19
C LEU A 55 -2.11 -2.13 2.03
N LYS A 56 -2.79 -2.79 2.97
CA LYS A 56 -2.27 -3.96 3.68
C LYS A 56 -2.95 -5.21 3.14
N MET A 57 -2.19 -6.15 2.60
CA MET A 57 -2.70 -7.34 1.89
C MET A 57 -1.90 -8.59 2.27
N PRO A 58 -2.47 -9.81 2.20
CA PRO A 58 -1.67 -11.02 2.21
C PRO A 58 -0.61 -10.98 1.10
N GLN A 59 0.57 -11.54 1.36
CA GLN A 59 1.66 -11.48 0.40
C GLN A 59 1.29 -12.08 -0.96
N SER A 60 0.60 -13.22 -0.99
CA SER A 60 0.16 -13.88 -2.23
C SER A 60 -0.72 -12.96 -3.09
N ASP A 61 -1.66 -12.28 -2.46
CA ASP A 61 -2.66 -11.46 -3.13
C ASP A 61 -2.06 -10.15 -3.63
N ALA A 62 -1.14 -9.57 -2.85
CA ALA A 62 -0.36 -8.41 -3.27
C ALA A 62 0.49 -8.71 -4.50
N LEU A 63 1.12 -9.89 -4.55
CA LEU A 63 1.92 -10.30 -5.71
C LEU A 63 1.03 -10.58 -6.93
N ALA A 64 -0.12 -11.24 -6.75
CA ALA A 64 -1.08 -11.47 -7.83
C ALA A 64 -1.61 -10.15 -8.42
N LEU A 65 -1.89 -9.15 -7.58
CA LEU A 65 -2.24 -7.80 -8.02
C LEU A 65 -1.11 -7.18 -8.86
N LEU A 66 0.14 -7.23 -8.38
CA LEU A 66 1.29 -6.67 -9.10
C LEU A 66 1.55 -7.38 -10.43
N ASP A 67 1.40 -8.70 -10.48
CA ASP A 67 1.54 -9.48 -11.71
C ASP A 67 0.50 -9.06 -12.76
N GLU A 68 -0.75 -8.84 -12.34
CA GLU A 68 -1.80 -8.35 -13.22
C GLU A 68 -1.47 -6.94 -13.74
N LEU A 69 -1.10 -6.02 -12.85
CA LEU A 69 -0.73 -4.65 -13.23
C LEU A 69 0.51 -4.58 -14.12
N ALA A 70 1.41 -5.55 -14.03
CA ALA A 70 2.58 -5.65 -14.92
C ALA A 70 2.19 -5.97 -16.38
N THR A 71 0.98 -6.48 -16.61
CA THR A 71 0.41 -6.74 -17.94
C THR A 71 -0.49 -5.62 -18.46
N ASP A 72 -0.70 -4.58 -17.65
CA ASP A 72 -1.53 -3.43 -18.02
C ASP A 72 -0.65 -2.26 -18.47
N ASP A 73 -0.88 -1.73 -19.68
CA ASP A 73 -0.05 -0.68 -20.26
C ASP A 73 -0.03 0.61 -19.41
N GLN A 74 -1.10 0.88 -18.66
CA GLN A 74 -1.19 2.07 -17.81
C GLN A 74 -0.39 1.93 -16.50
N PHE A 75 -0.28 0.70 -15.97
CA PHE A 75 0.34 0.46 -14.66
C PHE A 75 1.70 -0.20 -14.71
N ARG A 76 2.05 -0.84 -15.83
CA ARG A 76 3.28 -1.62 -15.99
C ARG A 76 4.51 -0.85 -15.51
N GLU A 77 4.72 0.38 -15.98
CA GLU A 77 5.88 1.16 -15.59
C GLU A 77 5.95 1.46 -14.08
N PHE A 78 4.80 1.70 -13.43
CA PHE A 78 4.75 1.98 -12.00
C PHE A 78 5.08 0.77 -11.14
N VAL A 79 4.75 -0.45 -11.58
CA VAL A 79 4.96 -1.68 -10.80
C VAL A 79 6.24 -2.43 -11.17
N THR A 80 6.80 -2.23 -12.36
CA THR A 80 8.05 -2.89 -12.79
C THR A 80 9.29 -2.03 -12.61
N THR A 81 9.15 -0.70 -12.51
CA THR A 81 10.30 0.20 -12.39
C THR A 81 10.67 0.41 -10.93
N ARG A 82 11.89 0.06 -10.55
CA ARG A 82 12.40 0.30 -9.19
C ARG A 82 12.85 1.75 -9.05
N TRP A 83 12.57 2.37 -7.90
CA TRP A 83 13.14 3.66 -7.49
C TRP A 83 12.85 4.86 -8.41
N ALA A 84 11.79 4.82 -9.21
CA ALA A 84 11.33 5.96 -10.01
C ALA A 84 10.24 6.78 -9.29
N HIS A 85 10.04 8.03 -9.72
CA HIS A 85 8.91 8.83 -9.26
C HIS A 85 7.57 8.12 -9.57
N GLY A 86 6.70 7.99 -8.58
CA GLY A 86 5.42 7.30 -8.70
C GLY A 86 5.48 5.78 -8.78
N SER A 87 6.66 5.18 -8.75
CA SER A 87 6.80 3.71 -8.68
C SER A 87 6.34 3.17 -7.34
N TRP A 88 5.66 2.03 -7.38
CA TRP A 88 5.06 1.42 -6.20
C TRP A 88 6.12 0.88 -5.25
N ARG A 89 5.76 0.77 -3.97
CA ARG A 89 6.62 0.21 -2.91
C ARG A 89 5.89 -0.91 -2.19
N LEU A 90 6.52 -2.07 -2.11
CA LEU A 90 6.07 -3.18 -1.28
C LEU A 90 7.04 -3.33 -0.12
N HIS A 91 6.54 -3.13 1.09
CA HIS A 91 7.26 -3.40 2.33
C HIS A 91 6.71 -4.65 3.00
N THR A 92 7.61 -5.58 3.36
CA THR A 92 7.27 -6.74 4.18
C THR A 92 7.90 -6.57 5.56
N PRO A 93 7.12 -6.27 6.61
CA PRO A 93 7.66 -6.21 7.96
C PRO A 93 8.30 -7.54 8.34
N VAL A 94 9.42 -7.48 9.05
CA VAL A 94 10.03 -8.66 9.68
C VAL A 94 9.70 -8.58 11.16
N VAL A 95 9.12 -9.66 11.70
CA VAL A 95 8.62 -9.73 13.08
C VAL A 95 9.30 -10.88 13.80
N TRP A 96 9.50 -10.74 15.11
CA TRP A 96 9.96 -11.83 15.98
C TRP A 96 8.75 -12.65 16.43
N THR A 97 8.67 -13.90 16.00
CA THR A 97 7.62 -14.85 16.41
C THR A 97 8.26 -16.22 16.62
N ASP A 98 7.79 -16.99 17.60
CA ASP A 98 8.27 -18.36 17.85
C ASP A 98 9.80 -18.48 17.89
N GLU A 99 10.44 -17.57 18.63
CA GLU A 99 11.89 -17.52 18.85
C GLU A 99 12.75 -17.29 17.59
N ARG A 100 12.17 -16.77 16.51
CA ARG A 100 12.91 -16.40 15.30
C ARG A 100 12.31 -15.20 14.58
N PHE A 101 13.10 -14.56 13.71
CA PHE A 101 12.59 -13.55 12.80
C PHE A 101 11.91 -14.18 11.59
N MET A 102 10.72 -13.71 11.25
CA MET A 102 9.97 -14.13 10.07
C MET A 102 9.36 -12.92 9.35
N PRO A 103 9.26 -12.94 8.01
CA PRO A 103 8.42 -12.00 7.28
C PRO A 103 6.97 -12.12 7.75
N ALA A 104 6.31 -10.98 7.97
CA ALA A 104 4.89 -10.94 8.30
C ALA A 104 4.06 -11.47 7.11
N GLY A 105 2.97 -12.18 7.40
CA GLY A 105 2.06 -12.69 6.36
C GLY A 105 1.32 -11.60 5.56
N PHE A 106 1.31 -10.37 6.07
CA PHE A 106 0.75 -9.20 5.40
C PHE A 106 1.85 -8.23 5.00
N VAL A 107 1.76 -7.77 3.75
CA VAL A 107 2.65 -6.76 3.17
C VAL A 107 1.95 -5.40 3.09
N GLN A 108 2.76 -4.36 2.93
CA GLN A 108 2.32 -2.98 2.80
C GLN A 108 2.65 -2.46 1.40
N LEU A 109 1.62 -2.24 0.59
CA LEU A 109 1.72 -1.64 -0.73
C LEU A 109 1.46 -0.14 -0.63
N HIS A 110 2.41 0.67 -1.08
CA HIS A 110 2.27 2.12 -1.17
C HIS A 110 2.34 2.57 -2.62
N PHE A 111 1.46 3.48 -3.00
CA PHE A 111 1.38 4.05 -4.36
C PHE A 111 0.79 5.47 -4.34
N PRO A 112 1.01 6.31 -5.37
CA PRO A 112 0.41 7.65 -5.43
C PRO A 112 -1.13 7.62 -5.38
N SER A 113 -1.75 8.41 -4.50
CA SER A 113 -3.20 8.38 -4.28
C SER A 113 -4.01 8.79 -5.52
N GLN A 114 -3.42 9.60 -6.39
CA GLN A 114 -3.99 10.00 -7.68
C GLN A 114 -4.27 8.79 -8.61
N GLN A 115 -3.60 7.66 -8.40
CA GLN A 115 -3.78 6.44 -9.20
C GLN A 115 -5.01 5.61 -8.78
N ILE A 116 -5.65 5.90 -7.63
CA ILE A 116 -6.78 5.11 -7.10
C ILE A 116 -7.91 4.96 -8.11
N GLY A 117 -8.32 6.05 -8.78
CA GLY A 117 -9.43 6.01 -9.73
C GLY A 117 -9.16 5.10 -10.92
N ASN A 118 -7.98 5.27 -11.54
CA ASN A 118 -7.56 4.44 -12.67
C ASN A 118 -7.38 2.98 -12.28
N LEU A 119 -6.79 2.72 -11.11
CA LEU A 119 -6.62 1.37 -10.59
C LEU A 119 -7.96 0.68 -10.36
N THR A 120 -8.93 1.41 -9.80
CA THR A 120 -10.30 0.90 -9.60
C THR A 120 -10.93 0.49 -10.93
N ASN A 121 -10.78 1.32 -11.97
CA ASN A 121 -11.32 1.04 -13.30
C ASN A 121 -10.65 -0.18 -13.96
N VAL A 122 -9.32 -0.29 -13.86
CA VAL A 122 -8.58 -1.44 -14.41
C VAL A 122 -9.04 -2.74 -13.75
N LEU A 123 -9.17 -2.77 -12.42
CA LEU A 123 -9.61 -3.96 -11.71
C LEU A 123 -11.08 -4.31 -11.97
N ALA A 124 -11.95 -3.30 -12.12
CA ALA A 124 -13.38 -3.52 -12.38
C ALA A 124 -13.72 -3.89 -13.83
N SER A 125 -12.85 -3.56 -14.79
CA SER A 125 -13.07 -3.87 -16.23
C SER A 125 -12.63 -5.28 -16.64
N ARG A 126 -11.86 -5.94 -15.79
CA ARG A 126 -11.28 -7.26 -16.05
C ARG A 126 -11.87 -8.37 -15.17
N SER A 127 -12.93 -8.07 -14.43
CA SER A 127 -13.68 -8.99 -13.55
C SER A 127 -14.78 -9.76 -14.28
#